data_AF-A0A1S9T3X0-F1
#
_entry.id   AF-A0A1S9T3X0-F1
#
_cell.length_a   1.000
_cell.length_b   1.000
_cell.length_c   1.000
_cell.angle_alpha   90.00
_cell.angle_beta   90.00
_cell.angle_gamma   90.00
#
_symmetry.space_group_name_H-M   'P 1'
#
loop_
_entity.id
_entity.type
_entity.pdbx_description
1 polymer ?
#
loop_
_entity_poly.entity_id
_entity_poly.type
_entity_poly.pdbx_seq_one_letter_code
_entity_poly.pdbx_strand_id
1 'polypeptide(L)'
;ANHISVIRLEQLTNIRQTARTSRKNEKNLHAWSFYRLSRFIAYKATLVGIQVEYVNPAYTSQSCPKCAEKNKAQDRKYKCPCGFGTHRDIVGAMNIRYATVIDGNSQSA
;
A
#
# COMPACT_ATOMS: atom_id res chain seq x y z
N ALA A 1 6.52 2.51 -25.40
CA ALA A 1 6.49 1.75 -24.13
C ALA A 1 6.42 2.74 -22.97
N ASN A 2 5.63 2.47 -21.93
CA ASN A 2 5.63 3.31 -20.73
C ASN A 2 6.97 3.11 -20.01
N HIS A 3 7.83 4.12 -20.02
CA HIS A 3 9.12 4.10 -19.31
C HIS A 3 8.86 4.31 -17.82
N ILE A 4 8.64 3.21 -17.08
CA ILE A 4 8.47 3.25 -15.62
C ILE A 4 9.87 3.16 -15.00
N SER A 5 10.25 4.17 -14.20
CA SER A 5 11.53 4.21 -13.48
C SER A 5 11.41 3.90 -11.99
N VAL A 6 10.19 3.97 -11.42
CA VAL A 6 9.96 3.83 -9.97
C VAL A 6 8.73 2.98 -9.67
N ILE A 7 8.84 2.10 -8.68
CA ILE A 7 7.74 1.36 -8.05
C ILE A 7 7.65 1.80 -6.59
N ARG A 8 6.47 2.20 -6.13
CA ARG A 8 6.21 2.53 -4.72
C ARG A 8 5.48 1.38 -4.03
N LEU A 9 5.96 0.99 -2.87
CA LEU A 9 5.37 -0.01 -1.99
C LEU A 9 5.08 0.60 -0.62
N GLU A 10 4.07 0.08 0.07
CA GLU A 10 3.84 0.46 1.46
C GLU A 10 4.87 -0.17 2.39
N GLN A 11 5.35 0.60 3.37
CA GLN A 11 6.17 0.07 4.45
C GLN A 11 5.27 -0.62 5.50
N LEU A 12 5.06 -1.91 5.31
CA LEU A 12 4.21 -2.73 6.19
C LEU A 12 4.96 -3.27 7.43
N THR A 13 6.09 -2.64 7.79
CA THR A 13 6.80 -2.96 9.04
C THR A 13 5.81 -2.83 10.21
N ASN A 14 5.77 -3.84 11.06
CA ASN A 14 4.87 -3.92 12.22
C ASN A 14 3.36 -4.08 11.94
N ILE A 15 2.95 -4.41 10.71
CA ILE A 15 1.51 -4.63 10.40
C ILE A 15 0.88 -5.75 11.25
N ARG A 16 1.68 -6.73 11.69
CA ARG A 16 1.20 -7.84 12.53
C ARG A 16 0.79 -7.37 13.93
N GLN A 17 1.38 -6.29 14.43
CA GLN A 17 1.10 -5.71 15.74
C GLN A 17 0.03 -4.62 15.67
N THR A 18 -0.07 -3.90 14.55
CA THR A 18 -0.93 -2.71 14.42
C THR A 18 -2.25 -2.97 13.71
N ALA A 19 -2.33 -4.03 12.88
CA ALA A 19 -3.57 -4.34 12.18
C ALA A 19 -4.65 -4.84 13.15
N ARG A 20 -5.89 -4.37 12.93
CA ARG A 20 -7.05 -4.89 13.65
C ARG A 20 -7.29 -6.35 13.27
N THR A 21 -7.02 -7.26 14.20
CA THR A 21 -7.28 -8.69 14.04
C THR A 21 -8.67 -9.07 14.53
N SER A 22 -9.16 -10.17 13.97
CA SER A 22 -10.39 -10.87 14.27
C SER A 22 -10.10 -12.35 14.02
N ARG A 23 -10.84 -13.27 14.64
CA ARG A 23 -10.65 -14.71 14.43
C ARG A 23 -10.65 -15.12 12.94
N LYS A 24 -11.34 -14.36 12.08
CA LYS A 24 -11.45 -14.61 10.64
C LYS A 24 -10.22 -14.16 9.84
N ASN A 25 -9.55 -13.07 10.21
CA ASN A 25 -8.44 -12.50 9.42
C ASN A 25 -7.06 -12.73 10.04
N GLU A 26 -6.98 -13.16 11.30
CA GLU A 26 -5.73 -13.42 12.02
C GLU A 26 -4.84 -14.44 11.29
N LYS A 27 -5.37 -15.63 10.96
CA LYS A 27 -4.61 -16.66 10.23
C LYS A 27 -4.05 -16.13 8.90
N ASN A 28 -4.85 -15.37 8.16
CA ASN A 28 -4.44 -14.80 6.88
C ASN A 28 -3.32 -13.75 7.05
N LEU A 29 -3.42 -12.89 8.07
CA LEU A 29 -2.39 -11.89 8.35
C LEU A 29 -1.05 -12.54 8.71
N HIS A 30 -1.07 -13.60 9.52
CA HIS A 30 0.15 -14.29 9.94
C HIS A 30 0.75 -15.18 8.84
N ALA A 31 -0.07 -15.73 7.95
CA ALA A 31 0.37 -16.51 6.79
C ALA A 31 0.88 -15.62 5.64
N TRP A 32 0.50 -14.34 5.60
CA TRP A 32 0.86 -13.44 4.50
C TRP A 32 2.35 -13.07 4.53
N SER A 33 3.05 -13.43 3.45
CA SER A 33 4.49 -13.26 3.25
C SER A 33 4.85 -11.93 2.54
N PHE A 34 4.21 -10.82 2.93
CA PHE A 34 4.37 -9.51 2.30
C PHE A 34 5.84 -9.05 2.20
N TYR A 35 6.65 -9.34 3.23
CA TYR A 35 8.08 -8.99 3.24
C TYR A 35 8.88 -9.77 2.18
N ARG A 36 8.56 -11.05 1.97
CA ARG A 36 9.21 -11.85 0.92
C ARG A 36 8.82 -11.34 -0.47
N LEU A 37 7.55 -10.99 -0.65
CA LEU A 37 7.06 -10.40 -1.89
C LEU A 37 7.75 -9.07 -2.18
N SER A 38 7.84 -8.15 -1.21
CA SER A 38 8.50 -6.85 -1.42
C SER A 38 9.99 -7.01 -1.75
N ARG A 39 10.69 -7.97 -1.12
CA ARG A 39 12.08 -8.30 -1.45
C ARG A 39 12.23 -8.82 -2.88
N PHE A 40 11.33 -9.69 -3.34
CA PHE A 40 11.37 -10.20 -4.72
C PHE A 40 11.06 -9.11 -5.73
N ILE A 41 10.12 -8.20 -5.43
CA ILE A 41 9.85 -7.03 -6.27
C ILE A 41 11.10 -6.15 -6.36
N ALA A 42 11.70 -5.78 -5.22
CA ALA A 42 12.91 -4.95 -5.18
C ALA A 42 14.05 -5.58 -5.97
N TYR A 43 14.34 -6.86 -5.72
CA TYR A 43 15.37 -7.59 -6.45
C TYR A 43 15.13 -7.57 -7.97
N LYS A 44 13.92 -7.91 -8.44
CA LYS A 44 13.62 -7.94 -9.88
C LYS A 44 13.60 -6.55 -10.51
N ALA A 45 13.12 -5.54 -9.78
CA ALA A 45 13.12 -4.15 -10.24
C ALA A 45 14.54 -3.61 -10.42
N THR A 46 15.44 -3.86 -9.46
CA THR A 46 16.85 -3.47 -9.56
C THR A 46 17.54 -4.08 -10.78
N LEU A 47 17.23 -5.33 -11.14
CA LEU A 47 17.81 -5.97 -12.33
C LEU A 47 17.47 -5.27 -13.65
N VAL A 48 16.37 -4.53 -13.70
CA VAL A 48 15.92 -3.79 -14.89
C VAL A 48 16.03 -2.27 -14.72
N GLY A 49 16.76 -1.80 -13.69
CA GLY A 49 17.01 -0.38 -13.44
C GLY A 49 15.82 0.40 -12.88
N ILE A 50 14.83 -0.28 -12.31
CA ILE A 50 13.67 0.35 -11.66
C ILE A 50 13.95 0.52 -10.15
N GLN A 51 13.79 1.73 -9.65
CA GLN A 51 13.92 2.04 -8.23
C GLN A 51 12.67 1.59 -7.46
N VAL A 52 12.86 1.05 -6.25
CA VAL A 52 11.76 0.76 -5.33
C VAL A 52 11.82 1.71 -4.15
N GLU A 53 10.72 2.41 -3.93
CA GLU A 53 10.54 3.37 -2.84
C GLU A 53 9.47 2.87 -1.87
N TYR A 54 9.62 3.22 -0.59
CA TYR A 54 8.65 2.87 0.44
C TYR A 54 7.88 4.11 0.91
N VAL A 55 6.57 3.96 1.10
CA VAL A 55 5.68 5.03 1.57
C VAL A 55 4.96 4.60 2.84
N ASN A 56 4.45 5.59 3.58
CA ASN A 56 3.67 5.33 4.78
C ASN A 56 2.31 4.68 4.41
N PRO A 57 1.95 3.50 4.96
CA PRO A 57 0.65 2.85 4.70
C PRO A 57 -0.55 3.59 5.28
N ALA A 58 -0.34 4.61 6.12
CA ALA A 58 -1.42 5.31 6.79
C ALA A 58 -2.40 5.94 5.80
N TYR A 59 -3.67 5.53 5.89
CA TYR A 59 -4.82 6.09 5.16
C TYR A 59 -4.78 5.98 3.63
N THR A 60 -3.80 5.29 3.04
CA THR A 60 -3.69 5.06 1.58
C THR A 60 -4.93 4.41 0.98
N SER A 61 -5.63 3.55 1.72
CA SER A 61 -6.88 2.91 1.28
C SER A 61 -8.14 3.67 1.67
N GLN A 62 -8.02 4.80 2.37
CA GLN A 62 -9.14 5.55 2.94
C GLN A 62 -9.28 6.95 2.36
N SER A 63 -8.18 7.63 2.04
CA SER A 63 -8.19 8.98 1.49
C SER A 63 -8.80 8.99 0.09
N CYS A 64 -9.81 9.84 -0.13
CA CYS A 64 -10.42 9.98 -1.43
C CYS A 64 -9.46 10.67 -2.41
N PRO A 65 -9.15 10.09 -3.58
CA PRO A 65 -8.30 10.74 -4.58
C PRO A 65 -8.88 12.05 -5.14
N LYS A 66 -10.20 12.26 -5.00
CA LYS A 66 -10.91 13.44 -5.52
C LYS A 66 -11.02 14.57 -4.50
N CYS A 67 -11.35 14.27 -3.25
CA CYS A 67 -11.66 15.30 -2.23
C CYS A 67 -10.81 15.19 -0.95
N ALA A 68 -9.83 14.29 -0.92
CA ALA A 68 -8.94 13.99 0.22
C ALA A 68 -9.62 13.49 1.51
N GLU A 69 -10.95 13.57 1.63
CA GLU A 69 -11.69 13.06 2.79
C GLU A 69 -11.46 11.57 3.03
N LYS A 70 -11.36 11.23 4.32
CA LYS A 70 -11.15 9.84 4.75
C LYS A 70 -12.48 9.11 4.73
N ASN A 71 -12.50 7.98 4.04
CA ASN A 71 -13.66 7.11 3.98
C ASN A 71 -13.22 5.65 3.99
N LYS A 72 -13.77 4.87 4.90
CA LYS A 72 -13.45 3.46 5.02
C LYS A 72 -14.40 2.65 4.14
N ALA A 73 -13.87 2.04 3.07
CA ALA A 73 -14.65 1.11 2.27
C ALA A 73 -15.10 -0.10 3.10
N GLN A 74 -16.40 -0.43 3.03
CA GLN A 74 -16.95 -1.59 3.72
C GLN A 74 -16.71 -2.90 2.95
N ASP A 75 -16.51 -2.81 1.63
CA ASP A 75 -16.31 -3.94 0.73
C ASP A 75 -15.27 -3.59 -0.35
N ARG A 76 -15.22 -4.35 -1.45
CA ARG A 76 -14.36 -4.14 -2.62
C ARG A 76 -14.60 -2.82 -3.34
N LYS A 77 -15.81 -2.27 -3.24
CA LYS A 77 -16.17 -0.97 -3.83
C LYS A 77 -15.92 0.17 -2.84
N TYR A 78 -15.12 1.14 -3.26
CA TYR A 78 -14.95 2.42 -2.58
C TYR A 78 -16.00 3.41 -3.10
N LYS A 79 -16.71 4.08 -2.19
CA LYS A 79 -17.70 5.12 -2.52
C LYS A 79 -17.54 6.27 -1.53
N CYS A 80 -17.11 7.43 -2.00
CA CYS A 80 -16.95 8.64 -1.19
C CYS A 80 -18.21 9.50 -1.25
N PRO A 81 -18.59 10.20 -0.15
CA PRO A 81 -19.69 11.19 -0.17
C PRO A 81 -19.57 12.27 -1.25
N CYS A 82 -18.36 12.59 -1.73
CA CYS A 82 -18.15 13.55 -2.83
C CYS A 82 -18.53 13.02 -4.24
N GLY A 83 -19.08 11.81 -4.31
CA GLY A 83 -19.52 11.14 -5.54
C GLY A 83 -18.43 10.31 -6.24
N PHE A 84 -17.19 10.28 -5.74
CA PHE A 84 -16.14 9.43 -6.32
C PHE A 84 -16.36 7.95 -5.95
N GLY A 85 -16.31 7.05 -6.94
CA GLY A 85 -16.44 5.62 -6.73
C GLY A 85 -15.56 4.79 -7.65
N THR A 86 -14.88 3.78 -7.10
CA THR A 86 -14.03 2.83 -7.84
C THR A 86 -13.74 1.60 -6.97
N HIS A 87 -12.86 0.70 -7.41
CA HIS A 87 -12.38 -0.41 -6.58
C HIS A 87 -11.42 0.08 -5.50
N ARG A 88 -11.55 -0.41 -4.26
CA ARG A 88 -10.75 0.08 -3.12
C ARG A 88 -9.23 -0.12 -3.34
N ASP A 89 -8.84 -1.18 -4.03
CA ASP A 89 -7.42 -1.48 -4.26
C ASP A 89 -6.84 -0.52 -5.32
N ILE A 90 -7.67 0.01 -6.23
CA ILE A 90 -7.28 1.10 -7.16
C ILE A 90 -7.08 2.40 -6.38
N VAL A 91 -7.93 2.71 -5.40
CA VAL A 91 -7.73 3.87 -4.51
C VAL A 91 -6.40 3.77 -3.78
N GLY A 92 -6.10 2.60 -3.21
CA GLY A 92 -4.81 2.32 -2.58
C GLY A 92 -3.64 2.61 -3.53
N ALA A 93 -3.67 2.04 -4.73
CA ALA A 93 -2.62 2.26 -5.73
C ALA A 93 -2.48 3.73 -6.16
N MET A 94 -3.60 4.45 -6.35
CA MET A 94 -3.59 5.88 -6.67
C MET A 94 -2.92 6.70 -5.57
N ASN A 95 -3.25 6.42 -4.31
CA ASN A 95 -2.69 7.16 -3.18
C ASN A 95 -1.22 6.82 -2.94
N ILE A 96 -0.83 5.54 -3.02
CA ILE A 96 0.58 5.11 -2.93
C ILE A 96 1.44 5.80 -3.99
N ARG A 97 0.90 5.99 -5.22
CA ARG A 97 1.61 6.69 -6.29
C ARG A 97 2.00 8.12 -5.91
N TYR A 98 1.18 8.84 -5.14
CA TYR A 98 1.44 10.24 -4.78
C TYR A 98 1.88 10.43 -3.33
N ALA A 99 2.00 9.36 -2.56
CA ALA A 99 2.39 9.42 -1.16
C ALA A 99 3.86 9.83 -1.01
N THR A 100 4.14 10.55 0.09
CA THR A 100 5.50 10.92 0.47
C THR A 100 6.32 9.68 0.78
N VAL A 101 7.52 9.63 0.19
CA VAL A 101 8.50 8.56 0.41
C VAL A 101 9.11 8.71 1.80
N ILE A 102 9.32 7.59 2.48
CA ILE A 102 10.02 7.55 3.75
C ILE A 102 11.51 7.41 3.43
N ASP A 103 12.29 8.49 3.52
CA ASP A 103 13.73 8.44 3.25
C ASP A 103 14.47 7.59 4.30
N GLY A 104 14.71 6.32 3.95
CA GLY A 104 16.05 5.75 3.94
C GLY A 104 16.63 5.08 5.19
N ASN A 105 16.08 5.16 6.41
CA ASN A 105 16.71 4.48 7.55
C ASN A 105 15.74 3.81 8.54
N SER A 106 15.05 2.78 8.07
CA SER A 106 14.47 1.78 8.98
C SER A 106 14.54 0.39 8.37
N GLN A 107 15.75 -0.17 8.31
CA GLN A 107 15.85 -1.60 8.60
C GLN A 107 15.72 -1.78 10.10
N SER A 108 14.72 -2.55 10.53
CA SER A 108 14.81 -3.54 11.62
C SER A 108 13.43 -4.14 11.89
N ALA A 109 13.26 -5.39 11.49
CA ALA A 109 13.08 -6.51 12.42
C ALA A 109 13.72 -7.74 11.78
#